data_AF-A0A950SEW7-F1
#
_entry.id   AF-A0A950SEW7-F1
#
_cell.length_a   1.000
_cell.length_b   1.000
_cell.length_c   1.000
_cell.angle_alpha   90.00
_cell.angle_beta   90.00
_cell.angle_gamma   90.00
#
_symmetry.space_group_name_H-M   'P 1'
#
loop_
_entity.id
_entity.type
_entity.pdbx_description
1 polymer ?
#
loop_
_entity_poly.entity_id
_entity_poly.type
_entity_poly.pdbx_seq_one_letter_code
_entity_poly.pdbx_strand_id
1 'polypeptide(L)'
;MTDETRILRTVGIPIVIAIVLLVAVPKMCVKAVLVSKARQEKTAHQNGLHIESTQKPVSYPSGLDADRIRYMVETDNGFSAPYNAHIAKAASTIGDLKILGVLQRLGYVERGSDGTMTLSRDGLLHLDGVVDDGASWTFPVAKRQFETVAGIEGDANAANATIAWKWQPNTVGASLIPDPKRHEAKGQFAHVATGWAMTGLTLDNDLD
;
A
#
# COMPACT_ATOMS: atom_id res chain seq x y z
N MET A 1 -51.88 -29.29 -0.46
CA MET A 1 -50.42 -29.49 -0.32
C MET A 1 -50.21 -29.94 1.11
N THR A 2 -49.97 -31.23 1.32
CA THR A 2 -50.09 -31.92 2.63
C THR A 2 -48.98 -31.53 3.60
N ASP A 3 -49.33 -31.36 4.87
CA ASP A 3 -48.51 -30.83 5.98
C ASP A 3 -47.12 -31.48 6.14
N GLU A 4 -46.94 -32.72 5.68
CA GLU A 4 -45.68 -33.47 5.75
C GLU A 4 -44.53 -32.77 5.00
N THR A 5 -44.81 -32.08 3.90
CA THR A 5 -43.78 -31.35 3.14
C THR A 5 -43.34 -30.05 3.81
N ARG A 6 -44.15 -29.47 4.70
CA ARG A 6 -43.76 -28.30 5.51
C ARG A 6 -42.84 -28.70 6.65
N ILE A 7 -43.17 -29.77 7.39
CA ILE A 7 -42.37 -30.22 8.54
C ILE A 7 -40.95 -30.63 8.10
N LEU A 8 -40.82 -31.32 6.96
CA LEU A 8 -39.53 -31.72 6.40
C LEU A 8 -38.66 -30.51 6.01
N ARG A 9 -39.26 -29.43 5.52
CA ARG A 9 -38.54 -28.20 5.12
C ARG A 9 -38.22 -27.29 6.32
N THR A 10 -39.11 -27.18 7.29
CA THR A 10 -38.92 -26.25 8.42
C THR A 10 -38.02 -26.81 9.52
N VAL A 11 -38.00 -28.14 9.71
CA VAL A 11 -37.24 -28.78 10.79
C VAL A 11 -36.18 -29.76 10.28
N GLY A 12 -36.44 -30.49 9.19
CA GLY A 12 -35.51 -31.50 8.67
C GLY A 12 -34.23 -30.89 8.08
N ILE A 13 -34.36 -29.85 7.26
CA ILE A 13 -33.20 -29.17 6.62
C ILE A 13 -32.19 -28.62 7.65
N PRO A 14 -32.59 -27.83 8.67
CA PRO A 14 -31.63 -27.31 9.64
C PRO A 14 -30.95 -28.40 10.47
N ILE A 15 -31.64 -29.50 10.79
CA ILE A 15 -31.03 -30.64 11.51
C ILE A 15 -29.99 -31.34 10.64
N VAL A 16 -30.27 -31.56 9.36
CA VAL A 16 -29.30 -32.18 8.44
C VAL A 16 -28.06 -31.29 8.26
N ILE A 17 -28.25 -29.97 8.13
CA ILE A 17 -27.13 -29.01 8.05
C ILE A 17 -26.31 -29.05 9.35
N ALA A 18 -26.95 -29.08 10.51
CA ALA A 18 -26.26 -29.15 11.81
C ALA A 18 -25.45 -30.45 11.95
N ILE A 19 -25.99 -31.60 11.51
CA ILE A 19 -25.27 -32.88 11.54
C ILE A 19 -24.06 -32.85 10.58
N VAL A 20 -24.22 -32.30 9.38
CA VAL A 20 -23.10 -32.18 8.42
C VAL A 20 -22.01 -31.28 8.98
N LEU A 21 -22.36 -30.14 9.59
CA LEU A 21 -21.39 -29.24 10.21
C LEU A 21 -20.67 -29.90 11.40
N LEU A 22 -21.38 -30.61 12.27
CA LEU A 22 -20.79 -31.26 13.44
C LEU A 22 -19.90 -32.47 13.10
N VAL A 23 -20.16 -33.17 11.99
CA VAL A 23 -19.41 -34.39 11.64
C VAL A 23 -18.31 -34.14 10.61
N ALA A 24 -18.53 -33.26 9.63
CA ALA A 24 -17.56 -33.03 8.55
C ALA A 24 -16.45 -32.05 8.95
N VAL A 25 -16.78 -30.98 9.69
CA VAL A 25 -15.81 -29.95 10.07
C VAL A 25 -14.69 -30.50 10.97
N PRO A 26 -14.95 -31.30 12.03
CA PRO A 26 -13.85 -31.81 12.86
C PRO A 26 -12.91 -32.74 12.09
N LYS A 27 -13.43 -33.56 11.16
CA LYS A 27 -12.61 -34.50 10.38
C LYS A 27 -11.65 -33.78 9.42
N MET A 28 -12.07 -32.64 8.87
CA MET A 28 -11.23 -31.82 7.99
C MET A 28 -10.14 -31.09 8.78
N CYS A 29 -10.47 -30.57 9.98
CA CYS A 29 -9.48 -29.95 10.88
C CYS A 29 -8.43 -30.97 11.37
N VAL A 30 -8.83 -32.19 11.74
CA VAL A 30 -7.89 -33.24 12.19
C VAL A 30 -6.92 -33.66 11.07
N LYS A 31 -7.40 -33.79 9.84
CA LYS A 31 -6.52 -34.09 8.70
C LYS A 31 -5.52 -32.96 8.43
N ALA A 32 -5.96 -31.70 8.50
CA ALA A 32 -5.08 -30.55 8.33
C ALA A 32 -3.98 -30.49 9.41
N VAL A 33 -4.34 -30.78 10.68
CA VAL A 33 -3.40 -30.80 11.81
C VAL A 33 -2.41 -31.96 11.72
N LEU A 34 -2.84 -33.13 11.24
CA LEU A 34 -1.93 -34.26 11.02
C LEU A 34 -0.95 -34.00 9.87
N VAL A 35 -1.41 -33.38 8.78
CA VAL A 35 -0.53 -33.01 7.66
C VAL A 35 0.45 -31.91 8.06
N SER A 36 0.06 -30.94 8.88
CA SER A 36 0.97 -29.90 9.37
C SER A 36 2.01 -30.47 10.35
N LYS A 37 1.62 -31.37 11.27
CA LYS A 37 2.57 -32.07 12.15
C LYS A 37 3.55 -32.95 11.37
N ALA A 38 3.08 -33.70 10.38
CA ALA A 38 3.95 -34.52 9.53
C ALA A 38 4.93 -33.69 8.69
N ARG A 39 4.55 -32.46 8.29
CA ARG A 39 5.46 -31.51 7.65
C ARG A 39 6.49 -30.98 8.66
N GLN A 40 6.08 -30.60 9.86
CA GLN A 40 6.97 -30.12 10.91
C GLN A 40 8.00 -31.18 11.35
N GLU A 41 7.59 -32.44 11.48
CA GLU A 41 8.49 -33.54 11.85
C GLU A 41 9.51 -33.87 10.75
N LYS A 42 9.14 -33.74 9.47
CA LYS A 42 10.10 -33.86 8.36
C LYS A 42 11.13 -32.73 8.33
N THR A 43 10.75 -31.53 8.76
CA THR A 43 11.63 -30.34 8.79
C THR A 43 12.57 -30.34 9.98
N ALA A 44 12.18 -30.94 11.11
CA ALA A 44 13.01 -31.04 12.33
C ALA A 44 14.28 -31.90 12.18
N HIS A 45 14.49 -32.56 11.04
CA HIS A 45 15.70 -33.34 10.74
C HIS A 45 16.72 -32.61 9.85
N GLN A 46 16.49 -31.35 9.47
CA GLN A 46 17.49 -30.53 8.79
C GLN A 46 18.11 -29.55 9.79
N ASN A 47 19.30 -29.90 10.30
CA ASN A 47 20.12 -28.99 11.10
C ASN A 47 20.59 -27.82 10.23
N GLY A 48 19.95 -26.66 10.39
CA GLY A 48 20.32 -25.41 9.75
C GLY A 48 19.24 -24.35 9.95
N LEU A 49 19.62 -23.07 10.00
CA LEU A 49 18.70 -21.95 10.06
C LEU A 49 17.86 -21.92 8.76
N HIS A 50 16.65 -22.46 8.80
CA HIS A 50 15.73 -22.44 7.69
C HIS A 50 14.90 -21.16 7.74
N ILE A 51 15.33 -20.14 6.99
CA ILE A 51 14.53 -18.95 6.77
C ILE A 51 13.57 -19.26 5.62
N GLU A 52 12.29 -19.46 5.93
CA GLU A 52 11.23 -19.51 4.92
C GLU A 52 11.07 -18.11 4.30
N SER A 53 11.92 -17.77 3.34
CA SER A 53 11.66 -16.62 2.44
C SER A 53 10.60 -17.06 1.44
N THR A 54 9.38 -16.56 1.60
CA THR A 54 8.26 -16.75 0.66
C THR A 54 8.49 -16.05 -0.68
N GLN A 55 9.54 -15.25 -0.83
CA GLN A 55 9.92 -14.60 -2.08
C GLN A 55 11.04 -15.38 -2.77
N LYS A 56 10.77 -15.81 -4.01
CA LYS A 56 11.79 -16.36 -4.92
C LYS A 56 12.86 -15.29 -5.14
N PRO A 57 14.16 -15.63 -5.11
CA PRO A 57 15.22 -14.67 -5.40
C PRO A 57 14.99 -14.06 -6.79
N VAL A 58 14.95 -12.73 -6.85
CA VAL A 58 14.84 -11.98 -8.10
C VAL A 58 16.18 -12.10 -8.83
N SER A 59 16.16 -12.59 -10.07
CA SER A 59 17.38 -12.74 -10.89
C SER A 59 17.50 -11.54 -11.81
N TYR A 60 18.52 -10.71 -11.56
CA TYR A 60 18.74 -9.48 -12.29
C TYR A 60 19.53 -9.71 -13.60
N PRO A 61 19.21 -9.02 -14.70
CA PRO A 61 20.10 -8.93 -15.85
C PRO A 61 21.45 -8.33 -15.45
N SER A 62 22.50 -8.69 -16.20
CA SER A 62 23.84 -8.15 -15.96
C SER A 62 23.83 -6.61 -16.04
N GLY A 63 24.34 -5.95 -15.00
CA GLY A 63 24.41 -4.50 -14.93
C GLY A 63 23.08 -3.79 -14.60
N LEU A 64 22.00 -4.50 -14.31
CA LEU A 64 20.73 -3.93 -13.84
C LEU A 64 20.36 -4.52 -12.47
N ASP A 65 21.00 -4.03 -11.41
CA ASP A 65 20.70 -4.44 -10.04
C ASP A 65 19.55 -3.64 -9.40
N ALA A 66 19.16 -4.05 -8.19
CA ALA A 66 18.08 -3.40 -7.44
C ALA A 66 18.34 -1.92 -7.13
N ASP A 67 19.58 -1.55 -6.82
CA ASP A 67 19.94 -0.18 -6.47
C ASP A 67 19.89 0.74 -7.69
N ARG A 68 20.32 0.25 -8.85
CA ARG A 68 20.21 0.96 -10.13
C ARG A 68 18.76 1.16 -10.53
N ILE A 69 17.91 0.12 -10.38
CA ILE A 69 16.46 0.24 -10.60
C ILE A 69 15.88 1.29 -9.65
N ARG A 70 16.18 1.19 -8.35
CA ARG A 70 15.73 2.14 -7.33
C ARG A 70 16.09 3.57 -7.72
N TYR A 71 17.36 3.82 -8.06
CA TYR A 71 17.82 5.15 -8.46
C TYR A 71 17.02 5.68 -9.65
N MET A 72 16.90 4.90 -10.74
CA MET A 72 16.16 5.34 -11.93
C MET A 72 14.69 5.64 -11.63
N VAL A 73 14.05 4.81 -10.80
CA VAL A 73 12.66 4.98 -10.38
C VAL A 73 12.50 6.20 -9.47
N GLU A 74 13.34 6.38 -8.45
CA GLU A 74 13.24 7.51 -7.52
C GLU A 74 13.55 8.86 -8.20
N THR A 75 14.35 8.87 -9.28
CA THR A 75 14.61 10.08 -10.09
C THR A 75 13.55 10.37 -11.14
N ASP A 76 12.61 9.47 -11.39
CA ASP A 76 11.52 9.69 -12.33
C ASP A 76 10.58 10.78 -11.81
N ASN A 77 10.18 11.71 -12.67
CA ASN A 77 9.29 12.83 -12.30
C ASN A 77 7.90 12.35 -11.87
N GLY A 78 7.39 11.27 -12.46
CA GLY A 78 6.09 10.70 -12.11
C GLY A 78 6.13 10.03 -10.73
N PHE A 79 7.17 9.23 -10.46
CA PHE A 79 7.34 8.59 -9.16
C PHE A 79 7.59 9.60 -8.04
N SER A 80 8.49 10.55 -8.28
CA SER A 80 8.94 11.55 -7.30
C SER A 80 7.90 12.64 -6.98
N ALA A 81 6.83 12.73 -7.79
CA ALA A 81 5.72 13.65 -7.51
C ALA A 81 5.12 13.38 -6.12
N PRO A 82 5.04 14.39 -5.23
CA PRO A 82 4.45 14.21 -3.92
C PRO A 82 2.93 14.07 -4.00
N TYR A 83 2.35 13.39 -3.00
CA TYR A 83 0.92 13.46 -2.74
C TYR A 83 0.63 14.80 -2.05
N ASN A 84 -0.15 15.64 -2.70
CA ASN A 84 -0.50 16.97 -2.21
C ASN A 84 -1.87 16.96 -1.55
N ALA A 85 -1.97 17.61 -0.39
CA ALA A 85 -3.25 18.03 0.16
C ALA A 85 -3.63 19.38 -0.46
N HIS A 86 -4.91 19.52 -0.77
CA HIS A 86 -5.52 20.77 -1.18
C HIS A 86 -6.62 21.11 -0.18
N ILE A 87 -6.65 22.36 0.27
CA ILE A 87 -7.68 22.84 1.19
C ILE A 87 -8.14 24.24 0.79
N ALA A 88 -9.45 24.41 0.64
CA ALA A 88 -10.04 25.74 0.52
C ALA A 88 -9.95 26.47 1.87
N LYS A 89 -9.54 27.75 1.88
CA LYS A 89 -9.45 28.55 3.12
C LYS A 89 -10.82 28.74 3.80
N ALA A 90 -11.89 28.71 3.01
CA ALA A 90 -13.26 28.71 3.50
C ALA A 90 -13.69 27.37 4.13
N ALA A 91 -12.90 26.30 3.95
CA ALA A 91 -13.13 24.94 4.42
C ALA A 91 -14.57 24.46 4.20
N SER A 92 -15.01 24.50 2.95
CA SER A 92 -16.42 24.29 2.57
C SER A 92 -16.82 22.82 2.40
N THR A 93 -15.87 21.89 2.37
CA THR A 93 -16.13 20.46 2.21
C THR A 93 -15.75 19.63 3.44
N ILE A 94 -16.31 18.42 3.56
CA ILE A 94 -15.94 17.47 4.63
C ILE A 94 -14.45 17.12 4.56
N GLY A 95 -13.89 17.01 3.35
CA GLY A 95 -12.46 16.78 3.13
C GLY A 95 -11.61 17.93 3.68
N ASP A 96 -12.00 19.17 3.38
CA ASP A 96 -11.32 20.36 3.89
C ASP A 96 -11.38 20.42 5.42
N LEU A 97 -12.52 20.11 6.03
CA LEU A 97 -12.67 20.10 7.49
C LEU A 97 -11.75 19.08 8.16
N LYS A 98 -11.53 17.92 7.54
CA LYS A 98 -10.57 16.91 8.05
C LYS A 98 -9.14 17.45 8.01
N ILE A 99 -8.73 18.05 6.90
CA ILE A 99 -7.39 18.63 6.75
C ILE A 99 -7.21 19.81 7.72
N LEU A 100 -8.19 20.70 7.82
CA LEU A 100 -8.16 21.83 8.75
C LEU A 100 -8.03 21.37 10.19
N GLY A 101 -8.80 20.37 10.60
CA GLY A 101 -8.72 19.81 11.96
C GLY A 101 -7.37 19.14 12.26
N VAL A 102 -6.67 18.62 11.26
CA VAL A 102 -5.28 18.16 11.42
C VAL A 102 -4.35 19.37 11.62
N LEU A 103 -4.41 20.36 10.73
CA LEU A 103 -3.55 21.55 10.83
C LEU A 103 -3.74 22.30 12.14
N GLN A 104 -4.98 22.42 12.64
CA GLN A 104 -5.27 23.04 13.93
C GLN A 104 -4.67 22.26 15.09
N ARG A 105 -4.79 20.92 15.10
CA ARG A 105 -4.20 20.08 16.15
C ARG A 105 -2.68 20.15 16.16
N LEU A 106 -2.07 20.32 15.00
CA LEU A 106 -0.62 20.51 14.84
C LEU A 106 -0.17 21.95 15.12
N GLY A 107 -1.10 22.89 15.34
CA GLY A 107 -0.78 24.30 15.54
C GLY A 107 -0.28 25.02 14.28
N TYR A 108 -0.50 24.47 13.09
CA TYR A 108 -0.02 25.00 11.82
C TYR A 108 -0.92 26.08 11.21
N VAL A 109 -2.14 26.21 11.74
CA VAL A 109 -3.06 27.27 11.38
C VAL A 109 -3.58 27.94 12.64
N GLU A 110 -3.86 29.23 12.51
CA GLU A 110 -4.45 30.06 13.54
C GLU A 110 -5.62 30.86 12.97
N ARG A 111 -6.48 31.37 13.85
CA ARG A 111 -7.58 32.22 13.45
C ARG A 111 -7.13 33.67 13.45
N GLY A 112 -7.17 34.31 12.29
CA GLY A 112 -6.89 35.73 12.12
C GLY A 112 -7.93 36.62 12.80
N SER A 113 -7.59 37.90 12.96
CA SER A 113 -8.48 38.91 13.57
C SER A 113 -9.75 39.18 12.74
N ASP A 114 -9.73 38.87 11.46
CA ASP A 114 -10.86 38.93 10.53
C ASP A 114 -11.73 37.65 10.55
N GLY A 115 -11.39 36.69 11.41
CA GLY A 115 -12.09 35.43 11.56
C GLY A 115 -11.72 34.36 10.54
N THR A 116 -10.82 34.66 9.58
CA THR A 116 -10.30 33.71 8.59
C THR A 116 -9.24 32.80 9.22
N MET A 117 -8.97 31.66 8.58
CA MET A 117 -7.84 30.81 8.95
C MET A 117 -6.60 31.28 8.20
N THR A 118 -5.49 31.41 8.91
CA THR A 118 -4.17 31.74 8.35
C THR A 118 -3.13 30.71 8.80
N LEU A 119 -2.05 30.56 8.04
CA LEU A 119 -0.92 29.74 8.49
C LEU A 119 -0.25 30.41 9.68
N SER A 120 0.02 29.64 10.74
CA SER A 120 0.81 30.11 11.87
C SER A 120 2.30 30.17 11.50
N ARG A 121 3.11 30.76 12.37
CA ARG A 121 4.58 30.72 12.21
C ARG A 121 5.11 29.29 12.08
N ASP A 122 4.60 28.36 12.89
CA ASP A 122 5.00 26.95 12.84
C ASP A 122 4.51 26.27 11.56
N GLY A 123 3.32 26.63 11.07
CA GLY A 123 2.81 26.17 9.79
C GLY A 123 3.72 26.57 8.63
N LEU A 124 4.19 27.83 8.59
CA LEU A 124 5.11 28.32 7.57
C LEU A 124 6.49 27.62 7.60
N LEU A 125 6.90 27.10 8.77
CA LEU A 125 8.17 26.39 8.92
C LEU A 125 8.10 24.90 8.57
N HIS A 126 6.93 24.27 8.70
CA HIS A 126 6.78 22.82 8.57
C HIS A 126 5.94 22.38 7.36
N LEU A 127 5.16 23.28 6.75
CA LEU A 127 4.47 23.04 5.48
C LEU A 127 5.38 23.41 4.31
N ASP A 128 6.47 22.65 4.17
CA ASP A 128 7.43 22.84 3.08
C ASP A 128 6.75 22.77 1.72
N GLY A 129 7.00 23.77 0.87
CA GLY A 129 6.42 23.81 -0.47
C GLY A 129 4.93 24.15 -0.51
N VAL A 130 4.40 24.80 0.54
CA VAL A 130 3.05 25.35 0.50
C VAL A 130 2.91 26.41 -0.59
N VAL A 131 1.86 26.27 -1.39
CA VAL A 131 1.43 27.24 -2.40
C VAL A 131 0.11 27.82 -1.93
N ASP A 132 0.05 29.15 -1.85
CA ASP A 132 -1.16 29.91 -1.53
C ASP A 132 -1.69 30.58 -2.80
N ASP A 133 -2.83 30.08 -3.30
CA ASP A 133 -3.49 30.59 -4.51
C ASP A 133 -4.50 31.72 -4.17
N GLY A 134 -4.45 32.27 -2.96
CA GLY A 134 -5.38 33.25 -2.42
C GLY A 134 -6.62 32.61 -1.80
N ALA A 135 -7.30 31.70 -2.52
CA ALA A 135 -8.51 31.03 -2.05
C ALA A 135 -8.25 29.67 -1.37
N SER A 136 -7.10 29.06 -1.60
CA SER A 136 -6.74 27.73 -1.15
C SER A 136 -5.26 27.60 -0.83
N TRP A 137 -4.92 26.59 -0.05
CA TRP A 137 -3.56 26.13 0.13
C TRP A 137 -3.38 24.75 -0.50
N THR A 138 -2.26 24.57 -1.17
CA THR A 138 -1.81 23.27 -1.66
C THR A 138 -0.43 23.00 -1.08
N PHE A 139 -0.22 21.82 -0.48
CA PHE A 139 1.07 21.46 0.10
C PHE A 139 1.30 19.94 0.08
N PRO A 140 2.56 19.48 -0.01
CA PRO A 140 2.88 18.06 0.01
C PRO A 140 2.64 17.46 1.40
N VAL A 141 2.03 16.28 1.44
CA VAL A 141 1.76 15.53 2.68
C VAL A 141 2.39 14.14 2.68
N ALA A 142 2.74 13.58 1.52
CA ALA A 142 3.51 12.34 1.44
C ALA A 142 4.38 12.31 0.17
N LYS A 143 5.42 11.48 0.20
CA LYS A 143 6.25 11.15 -0.97
C LYS A 143 6.21 9.65 -1.22
N ARG A 144 6.34 9.21 -2.46
CA ARG A 144 6.48 7.76 -2.73
C ARG A 144 7.85 7.30 -2.25
N GLN A 145 7.86 6.18 -1.56
CA GLN A 145 9.07 5.53 -1.09
C GLN A 145 9.19 4.17 -1.77
N PHE A 146 10.30 3.97 -2.48
CA PHE A 146 10.66 2.67 -3.01
C PHE A 146 10.92 1.69 -1.86
N GLU A 147 10.29 0.52 -1.90
CA GLU A 147 10.54 -0.53 -0.91
C GLU A 147 11.45 -1.62 -1.48
N THR A 148 11.06 -2.22 -2.60
CA THR A 148 11.80 -3.35 -3.17
C THR A 148 11.39 -3.65 -4.61
N VAL A 149 12.23 -4.38 -5.33
CA VAL A 149 11.86 -5.02 -6.60
C VAL A 149 11.13 -6.31 -6.28
N ALA A 150 9.83 -6.36 -6.52
CA ALA A 150 8.99 -7.53 -6.28
C ALA A 150 9.18 -8.62 -7.36
N GLY A 151 9.57 -8.22 -8.58
CA GLY A 151 9.86 -9.14 -9.67
C GLY A 151 10.62 -8.45 -10.79
N ILE A 152 11.38 -9.23 -11.56
CA ILE A 152 12.01 -8.75 -12.79
C ILE A 152 11.99 -9.86 -13.83
N GLU A 153 11.63 -9.51 -15.04
CA GLU A 153 11.60 -10.41 -16.19
C GLU A 153 12.23 -9.70 -17.37
N GLY A 154 13.19 -10.34 -18.03
CA GLY A 154 13.93 -9.71 -19.10
C GLY A 154 15.08 -10.55 -19.61
N ASP A 155 15.75 -10.00 -20.61
CA ASP A 155 16.97 -10.53 -21.20
C ASP A 155 18.12 -9.51 -21.11
N ALA A 156 19.16 -9.70 -21.92
CA ALA A 156 20.32 -8.82 -21.94
C ALA A 156 20.04 -7.41 -22.49
N ASN A 157 18.92 -7.20 -23.19
CA ASN A 157 18.61 -5.97 -23.90
C ASN A 157 17.39 -5.23 -23.33
N ALA A 158 16.43 -5.96 -22.75
CA ALA A 158 15.21 -5.38 -22.19
C ALA A 158 14.78 -6.09 -20.91
N ALA A 159 14.26 -5.33 -19.95
CA ALA A 159 13.74 -5.86 -18.70
C ALA A 159 12.51 -5.09 -18.22
N ASN A 160 11.56 -5.81 -17.63
CA ASN A 160 10.40 -5.27 -16.95
C ASN A 160 10.51 -5.61 -15.47
N ALA A 161 10.43 -4.60 -14.60
CA ALA A 161 10.45 -4.80 -13.17
C ALA A 161 9.10 -4.44 -12.55
N THR A 162 8.61 -5.30 -11.65
CA THR A 162 7.55 -4.96 -10.70
C THR A 162 8.20 -4.38 -9.46
N ILE A 163 7.84 -3.15 -9.12
CA ILE A 163 8.41 -2.37 -8.03
C ILE A 163 7.34 -2.21 -6.97
N ALA A 164 7.63 -2.59 -5.74
CA ALA A 164 6.76 -2.26 -4.63
C ALA A 164 7.18 -0.93 -4.00
N TRP A 165 6.19 -0.10 -3.72
CA TRP A 165 6.38 1.21 -3.11
C TRP A 165 5.24 1.50 -2.13
N LYS A 166 5.42 2.53 -1.29
CA LYS A 166 4.34 3.03 -0.42
C LYS A 166 4.45 4.53 -0.25
N TRP A 167 3.36 5.17 0.18
CA TRP A 167 3.45 6.56 0.63
C TRP A 167 4.24 6.64 1.94
N GLN A 168 5.22 7.53 1.97
CA GLN A 168 5.93 7.96 3.17
C GLN A 168 5.36 9.33 3.58
N PRO A 169 4.41 9.35 4.54
CA PRO A 169 3.78 10.58 4.97
C PRO A 169 4.72 11.46 5.80
N ASN A 170 4.56 12.78 5.71
CA ASN A 170 5.09 13.73 6.70
C ASN A 170 4.14 13.84 7.91
N THR A 171 4.41 14.74 8.85
CA THR A 171 3.60 14.92 10.07
C THR A 171 2.11 15.14 9.77
N VAL A 172 1.79 15.94 8.74
CA VAL A 172 0.40 16.17 8.33
C VAL A 172 -0.17 14.94 7.64
N GLY A 173 0.58 14.35 6.71
CA GLY A 173 0.20 13.13 6.01
C GLY A 173 -0.08 11.97 6.96
N ALA A 174 0.70 11.80 8.02
CA ALA A 174 0.56 10.69 8.97
C ALA A 174 -0.74 10.82 9.77
N SER A 175 -1.24 12.04 9.94
CA SER A 175 -2.54 12.31 10.55
C SER A 175 -3.71 12.09 9.58
N LEU A 176 -3.46 12.16 8.27
CA LEU A 176 -4.47 11.97 7.22
C LEU A 176 -4.56 10.52 6.73
N ILE A 177 -3.41 9.86 6.62
CA ILE A 177 -3.14 8.52 6.09
C ILE A 177 -2.18 7.81 7.08
N PRO A 178 -2.68 7.32 8.22
CA PRO A 178 -1.83 6.73 9.26
C PRO A 178 -1.19 5.41 8.83
N ASP A 179 -1.89 4.62 8.00
CA ASP A 179 -1.43 3.32 7.53
C ASP A 179 -1.39 3.30 5.98
N PRO A 180 -0.33 3.84 5.35
CA PRO A 180 -0.16 3.78 3.91
C PRO A 180 -0.17 2.34 3.39
N LYS A 181 -1.00 2.08 2.38
CA LYS A 181 -0.99 0.80 1.68
C LYS A 181 0.29 0.65 0.87
N ARG A 182 0.66 -0.61 0.64
CA ARG A 182 1.70 -0.99 -0.30
C ARG A 182 1.10 -1.06 -1.71
N HIS A 183 1.82 -0.51 -2.66
CA HIS A 183 1.43 -0.31 -4.05
C HIS A 183 2.47 -0.96 -4.99
N GLU A 184 2.08 -1.16 -6.25
CA GLU A 184 2.95 -1.74 -7.28
C GLU A 184 3.07 -0.83 -8.50
N ALA A 185 4.30 -0.60 -8.94
CA ALA A 185 4.62 0.06 -10.19
C ALA A 185 5.29 -0.90 -11.17
N LYS A 186 5.14 -0.65 -12.47
CA LYS A 186 5.82 -1.38 -13.54
C LYS A 186 6.85 -0.47 -14.20
N GLY A 187 8.13 -0.81 -14.04
CA GLY A 187 9.25 -0.15 -14.70
C GLY A 187 9.68 -0.92 -15.94
N GLN A 188 9.93 -0.21 -17.04
CA GLN A 188 10.48 -0.75 -18.29
C GLN A 188 11.90 -0.23 -18.48
N PHE A 189 12.83 -1.13 -18.78
CA PHE A 189 14.25 -0.82 -18.91
C PHE A 189 14.78 -1.38 -20.22
N ALA A 190 15.67 -0.61 -20.87
CA ALA A 190 16.39 -1.03 -22.06
C ALA A 190 17.89 -0.81 -21.87
N HIS A 191 18.69 -1.75 -22.39
CA HIS A 191 20.13 -1.62 -22.44
C HIS A 191 20.52 -0.77 -23.67
N VAL A 192 21.02 0.44 -23.42
CA VAL A 192 21.52 1.37 -24.43
C VAL A 192 23.04 1.46 -24.38
N ALA A 193 23.66 2.22 -25.29
CA ALA A 193 25.12 2.31 -25.40
C ALA A 193 25.83 2.75 -24.10
N THR A 194 25.15 3.54 -23.26
CA THR A 194 25.67 4.04 -21.97
C THR A 194 25.32 3.15 -20.77
N GLY A 195 24.66 2.00 -21.00
CA GLY A 195 24.17 1.09 -19.96
C GLY A 195 22.65 1.01 -19.93
N TRP A 196 22.08 0.56 -18.81
CA TRP A 196 20.63 0.47 -18.66
C TRP A 196 20.00 1.85 -18.47
N ALA A 197 18.89 2.07 -19.16
CA ALA A 197 18.05 3.25 -19.00
C ALA A 197 16.59 2.83 -18.78
N MET A 198 15.86 3.60 -17.97
CA MET A 198 14.43 3.43 -17.83
C MET A 198 13.72 4.09 -19.03
N THR A 199 12.90 3.31 -19.73
CA THR A 199 12.15 3.75 -20.92
C THR A 199 10.70 4.06 -20.61
N GLY A 200 10.19 3.60 -19.47
CA GLY A 200 8.83 3.87 -19.04
C GLY A 200 8.59 3.46 -17.60
N LEU A 201 7.68 4.15 -16.94
CA LEU A 201 7.19 3.82 -15.62
C LEU A 201 5.66 3.95 -15.62
N THR A 202 4.98 2.93 -15.10
CA THR A 202 3.52 2.95 -14.90
C THR A 202 3.24 2.71 -13.43
N LEU A 203 2.60 3.68 -12.79
CA LEU A 203 2.13 3.58 -11.42
C LEU A 203 0.73 2.96 -11.40
N ASP A 204 0.42 2.16 -10.39
CA ASP A 204 -0.94 1.77 -10.07
C ASP A 204 -1.77 2.99 -9.61
N ASN A 205 -3.10 2.86 -9.65
CA ASN A 205 -3.98 3.93 -9.18
C ASN A 205 -3.71 4.18 -7.69
N ASP A 206 -3.20 5.38 -7.36
CA ASP A 206 -2.72 5.77 -6.02
C ASP A 206 -3.81 5.81 -4.92
N LEU A 207 -5.08 5.54 -5.25
CA LEU A 207 -6.25 5.88 -4.42
C LEU A 207 -7.22 4.73 -4.11
N ASP A 208 -6.93 3.48 -4.51
CA ASP A 208 -7.78 2.31 -4.21
C ASP A 208 -7.29 1.45 -3.03
#